data_AF-A0A533UUR3-F1
#
_entry.id   AF-A0A533UUR3-F1
#
_cell.length_a   1.000
_cell.length_b   1.000
_cell.length_c   1.000
_cell.angle_alpha   90.00
_cell.angle_beta   90.00
_cell.angle_gamma   90.00
#
_symmetry.space_group_name_H-M   'P 1'
#
loop_
_entity.id
_entity.type
_entity.pdbx_description
1 polymer ?
#
loop_
_entity_poly.entity_id
_entity_poly.type
_entity_poly.pdbx_seq_one_letter_code
_entity_poly.pdbx_strand_id
1 'polypeptide(L)'
;MPLFFVFVIGAGSAYGYGEVSTFDFKIVNSLGEEIKSPVVDQQLNLQTSLKNLSGKSVDWTYIIQIINSDGAIVDLKYAAGSLVKNQTLTAALSWTPQSSGNYKIETFVWDNLRDIDPLGPMSTYIITVT
;
A
#
# COMPACT_ATOMS: atom_id res chain seq x y z
N MET A 1 -12.47 44.25 18.36
CA MET A 1 -11.10 43.80 18.03
C MET A 1 -11.18 42.30 17.78
N PRO A 2 -11.21 41.81 16.54
CA PRO A 2 -11.29 40.37 16.32
C PRO A 2 -9.89 39.76 16.48
N LEU A 3 -9.86 38.66 17.21
CA LEU A 3 -8.68 37.86 17.51
C LEU A 3 -8.30 37.04 16.27
N PHE A 4 -7.11 37.26 15.71
CA PHE A 4 -6.59 36.42 14.62
C PHE A 4 -5.93 35.18 15.23
N PHE A 5 -6.49 34.01 14.94
CA PHE A 5 -5.79 32.74 15.15
C PHE A 5 -4.83 32.53 13.98
N VAL A 6 -3.52 32.55 14.27
CA VAL A 6 -2.52 32.05 13.34
C VAL A 6 -2.48 30.54 13.51
N PHE A 7 -2.96 29.80 12.51
CA PHE A 7 -2.65 28.38 12.37
C PHE A 7 -1.22 28.26 11.83
N VAL A 8 -0.29 27.82 12.67
CA VAL A 8 1.01 27.35 12.20
C VAL A 8 0.81 25.92 11.70
N ILE A 9 0.72 25.74 10.38
CA ILE A 9 0.78 24.40 9.77
C ILE A 9 2.25 23.98 9.82
N GLY A 10 2.63 23.27 10.88
CA GLY A 10 3.91 22.57 10.93
C GLY A 10 3.88 21.43 9.92
N ALA A 11 4.42 21.65 8.72
CA ALA A 11 4.71 20.57 7.77
C ALA A 11 5.94 19.80 8.26
N GLY A 12 5.78 19.00 9.31
CA GLY A 12 6.73 17.93 9.61
C GLY A 12 6.64 16.91 8.49
N SER A 13 7.47 17.04 7.47
CA SER A 13 7.63 15.96 6.49
C SER A 13 8.20 14.77 7.25
N ALA A 14 7.57 13.60 7.17
CA ALA A 14 8.21 12.37 7.63
C ALA A 14 9.55 12.24 6.90
N TYR A 15 10.62 11.83 7.59
CA TYR A 15 11.99 12.02 7.11
C TYR A 15 12.30 11.21 5.83
N GLY A 16 11.43 10.28 5.43
CA GLY A 16 11.52 9.54 4.17
C GLY A 16 10.40 9.81 3.14
N TYR A 17 9.46 10.72 3.38
CA TYR A 17 8.31 10.89 2.48
C TYR A 17 8.73 11.33 1.06
N GLY A 18 8.37 10.52 0.06
CA GLY A 18 8.72 10.74 -1.34
C GLY A 18 9.99 10.01 -1.79
N GLU A 19 10.69 9.28 -0.90
CA GLU A 19 11.83 8.45 -1.28
C GLU A 19 11.41 7.23 -2.12
N VAL A 20 10.16 6.76 -1.99
CA VAL A 20 9.61 5.66 -2.79
C VAL A 20 8.32 6.07 -3.49
N SER A 21 8.23 5.85 -4.80
CA SER A 21 6.97 5.93 -5.54
C SER A 21 6.35 4.56 -5.76
N THR A 22 5.02 4.52 -5.73
CA THR A 22 4.19 3.35 -6.00
C THR A 22 3.42 3.52 -7.31
N PHE A 23 3.30 2.47 -8.11
CA PHE A 23 2.53 2.46 -9.35
C PHE A 23 2.19 1.04 -9.81
N ASP A 24 1.39 0.90 -10.87
CA ASP A 24 1.02 -0.39 -11.48
C ASP A 24 0.42 -1.38 -10.46
N PHE A 25 -0.52 -0.90 -9.63
CA PHE A 25 -1.27 -1.81 -8.78
C PHE A 25 -2.12 -2.74 -9.64
N LYS A 26 -2.01 -4.04 -9.39
CA LYS A 26 -2.76 -5.07 -10.10
C LYS A 26 -3.06 -6.25 -9.20
N ILE A 27 -4.18 -6.90 -9.50
CA ILE A 27 -4.56 -8.17 -8.89
C ILE A 27 -4.35 -9.23 -9.96
N VAL A 28 -3.51 -10.22 -9.68
CA VAL A 28 -3.18 -11.28 -10.65
C VAL A 28 -3.37 -12.67 -10.07
N ASN A 29 -3.51 -13.67 -10.94
CA ASN A 29 -3.50 -15.08 -10.55
C ASN A 29 -2.06 -15.62 -10.35
N SER A 30 -1.92 -16.92 -10.12
CA SER A 30 -0.61 -17.59 -9.97
C SER A 30 0.24 -17.60 -11.26
N LEU A 31 -0.37 -17.37 -12.43
CA LEU A 31 0.29 -17.27 -13.72
C LEU A 31 0.70 -15.83 -14.07
N GLY A 32 0.33 -14.85 -13.23
CA GLY A 32 0.58 -13.43 -13.46
C GLY A 32 -0.45 -12.73 -14.37
N GLU A 33 -1.57 -13.40 -14.67
CA GLU A 33 -2.65 -12.83 -15.47
C GLU A 33 -3.58 -11.98 -14.58
N GLU A 34 -3.99 -10.81 -15.08
CA GLU A 34 -4.81 -9.88 -14.32
C GLU A 34 -6.23 -10.41 -14.08
N ILE A 35 -6.70 -10.32 -12.84
CA ILE A 35 -8.04 -10.68 -12.40
C ILE A 35 -8.84 -9.39 -12.17
N LYS A 36 -9.87 -9.18 -12.98
CA LYS A 36 -10.78 -8.03 -12.85
C LYS A 36 -12.05 -8.34 -12.06
N SER A 37 -12.40 -9.62 -11.94
CA SER A 37 -13.60 -10.10 -11.27
C SER A 37 -13.24 -11.30 -10.41
N PRO A 38 -12.66 -11.07 -9.22
CA PRO A 38 -12.28 -12.15 -8.32
C PRO A 38 -13.52 -12.85 -7.74
N VAL A 39 -13.39 -14.15 -7.49
CA VAL A 39 -14.44 -14.95 -6.83
C VAL A 39 -14.02 -15.38 -5.44
N VAL A 40 -14.99 -15.76 -4.62
CA VAL A 40 -14.74 -16.37 -3.30
C VAL A 40 -13.81 -17.57 -3.43
N ASP A 41 -12.91 -17.73 -2.46
CA ASP A 41 -11.90 -18.81 -2.38
C ASP A 41 -10.84 -18.82 -3.49
N GLN A 42 -10.85 -17.83 -4.40
CA GLN A 42 -9.77 -17.64 -5.37
C GLN A 42 -8.57 -16.97 -4.71
N GLN A 43 -7.39 -17.60 -4.77
CA GLN A 43 -6.17 -16.92 -4.36
C GLN A 43 -5.81 -15.81 -5.35
N LEU A 44 -5.64 -14.60 -4.81
CA LEU A 44 -5.27 -13.38 -5.52
C LEU A 44 -3.85 -12.97 -5.11
N ASN A 45 -3.07 -12.47 -6.05
CA ASN A 45 -1.78 -11.83 -5.79
C ASN A 45 -1.91 -10.32 -6.05
N LEU A 46 -1.82 -9.54 -4.99
CA LEU A 46 -1.92 -8.09 -5.02
C LEU A 46 -0.52 -7.52 -5.21
N GLN A 47 -0.27 -6.93 -6.36
CA GLN A 47 1.05 -6.46 -6.76
C GLN A 47 1.09 -4.94 -6.82
N THR A 48 2.22 -4.35 -6.46
CA THR A 48 2.52 -2.92 -6.66
C THR A 48 3.98 -2.76 -7.01
N SER A 49 4.26 -1.93 -8.01
CA SER A 49 5.62 -1.54 -8.34
C SER A 49 6.09 -0.45 -7.38
N LEU A 50 7.24 -0.69 -6.73
CA LEU A 50 7.94 0.22 -5.84
C LEU A 50 9.19 0.72 -6.55
N LYS A 51 9.39 2.03 -6.63
CA LYS A 51 10.60 2.63 -7.19
C LYS A 51 11.26 3.55 -6.19
N ASN A 52 12.53 3.27 -5.90
CA ASN A 52 13.35 4.16 -5.08
C ASN A 52 13.78 5.38 -5.91
N LEU A 53 13.31 6.56 -5.49
CA LEU A 53 13.61 7.86 -6.09
C LEU A 53 14.74 8.60 -5.36
N SER A 54 15.21 8.06 -4.24
CA SER A 54 16.28 8.64 -3.44
C SER A 54 17.66 8.43 -4.08
N GLY A 55 18.66 9.16 -3.56
CA GLY A 55 20.06 9.02 -3.96
C GLY A 55 20.81 7.85 -3.30
N LYS A 56 20.16 7.04 -2.46
CA LYS A 56 20.75 6.01 -1.59
C LYS A 56 19.89 4.73 -1.59
N SER A 57 20.34 3.67 -0.90
CA SER A 57 19.46 2.54 -0.60
C SER A 57 18.44 2.93 0.46
N VAL A 58 17.23 2.39 0.34
CA VAL A 58 16.10 2.64 1.25
C VAL A 58 15.52 1.30 1.68
N ASP A 59 15.45 1.10 2.99
CA ASP A 59 14.69 -0.03 3.55
C ASP A 59 13.21 0.30 3.46
N TRP A 60 12.39 -0.70 3.15
CA TRP A 60 10.97 -0.51 2.92
C TRP A 60 10.18 -1.62 3.61
N THR A 61 8.96 -1.27 4.01
CA THR A 61 7.90 -2.17 4.42
C THR A 61 6.64 -1.84 3.61
N TYR A 62 6.23 -2.77 2.75
CA TYR A 62 5.00 -2.69 1.98
C TYR A 62 3.88 -3.34 2.76
N ILE A 63 2.81 -2.60 3.03
CA ILE A 63 1.68 -3.03 3.85
C ILE A 63 0.44 -3.01 2.98
N ILE A 64 -0.37 -4.05 3.06
CA ILE A 64 -1.73 -4.08 2.52
C ILE A 64 -2.69 -4.35 3.68
N GLN A 65 -3.75 -3.55 3.75
CA GLN A 65 -4.93 -3.89 4.55
C GLN A 65 -6.17 -3.98 3.66
N ILE A 66 -7.03 -4.94 3.98
CA ILE A 66 -8.25 -5.24 3.25
C ILE A 66 -9.41 -5.04 4.21
N ILE A 67 -10.32 -4.16 3.82
CA ILE A 67 -11.40 -3.66 4.67
C ILE A 67 -12.73 -4.04 4.03
N ASN A 68 -13.61 -4.68 4.80
CA ASN A 68 -14.94 -5.05 4.32
C ASN A 68 -15.92 -3.86 4.33
N SER A 69 -17.16 -4.07 3.88
CA SER A 69 -18.21 -3.04 3.84
C SER A 69 -18.58 -2.45 5.21
N ASP A 70 -18.34 -3.20 6.29
CA ASP A 70 -18.62 -2.76 7.66
C ASP A 70 -17.48 -1.90 8.24
N GLY A 71 -16.40 -1.71 7.48
CA GLY A 71 -15.21 -0.98 7.92
C GLY A 71 -14.22 -1.81 8.74
N ALA A 72 -14.43 -3.13 8.86
CA ALA A 72 -13.52 -4.02 9.56
C ALA A 72 -12.34 -4.42 8.66
N ILE A 73 -11.11 -4.35 9.20
CA ILE A 73 -9.92 -4.93 8.56
C ILE A 73 -10.03 -6.44 8.66
N VAL A 74 -10.23 -7.10 7.52
CA VAL A 74 -10.39 -8.56 7.41
C VAL A 74 -9.10 -9.28 7.01
N ASP A 75 -8.12 -8.56 6.47
CA ASP A 75 -6.77 -9.07 6.23
C ASP A 75 -5.75 -7.91 6.34
N LEU A 76 -4.58 -8.21 6.90
CA LEU A 76 -3.46 -7.27 7.03
C LEU A 76 -2.17 -8.05 6.80
N LYS A 77 -1.41 -7.66 5.79
CA LYS A 77 -0.16 -8.32 5.42
C LYS A 77 0.91 -7.30 5.13
N TYR A 78 2.16 -7.73 5.30
CA TYR A 78 3.29 -6.91 4.94
C TYR A 78 4.44 -7.75 4.38
N ALA A 79 5.28 -7.10 3.59
CA ALA A 79 6.61 -7.58 3.21
C ALA A 79 7.61 -6.46 3.48
N ALA A 80 8.85 -6.82 3.77
CA ALA A 80 9.92 -5.85 3.97
C ALA A 80 11.15 -6.24 3.15
N GLY A 81 12.00 -5.25 2.88
CA GLY A 81 13.24 -5.45 2.16
C GLY A 81 14.03 -4.15 2.03
N SER A 82 14.95 -4.13 1.07
CA SER A 82 15.73 -2.95 0.73
C SER A 82 15.66 -2.72 -0.78
N LEU A 83 15.56 -1.46 -1.18
CA LEU A 83 15.64 -1.01 -2.57
C LEU A 83 16.93 -0.23 -2.74
N VAL A 84 17.83 -0.71 -3.60
CA VAL A 84 19.01 0.10 -3.93
C VAL A 84 18.61 1.31 -4.77
N LYS A 85 19.51 2.30 -4.85
CA LYS A 85 19.30 3.55 -5.60
C LYS A 85 18.72 3.27 -6.99
N ASN A 86 17.66 3.98 -7.36
CA ASN A 86 16.96 3.90 -8.66
C ASN A 86 16.36 2.53 -9.01
N GLN A 87 16.37 1.55 -8.10
CA GLN A 87 15.76 0.25 -8.33
C GLN A 87 14.24 0.37 -8.39
N THR A 88 13.65 -0.40 -9.31
CA THR A 88 12.22 -0.75 -9.29
C THR A 88 12.08 -2.22 -8.94
N LEU A 89 11.15 -2.54 -8.03
CA LEU A 89 10.78 -3.90 -7.63
C LEU A 89 9.26 -4.00 -7.64
N THR A 90 8.71 -5.17 -7.97
CA THR A 90 7.29 -5.45 -7.75
C THR A 90 7.12 -6.17 -6.41
N ALA A 91 6.50 -5.50 -5.44
CA ALA A 91 6.05 -6.14 -4.21
C ALA A 91 4.74 -6.90 -4.48
N ALA A 92 4.58 -8.07 -3.86
CA ALA A 92 3.40 -8.91 -4.02
C ALA A 92 3.01 -9.56 -2.70
N LEU A 93 1.72 -9.48 -2.35
CA LEU A 93 1.13 -10.16 -1.20
C LEU A 93 -0.12 -10.92 -1.64
N SER A 94 -0.28 -12.15 -1.14
CA SER A 94 -1.44 -12.97 -1.50
C SER A 94 -2.63 -12.68 -0.59
N TRP A 95 -3.85 -12.84 -1.11
CA TRP A 95 -5.10 -12.79 -0.35
C TRP A 95 -6.10 -13.77 -0.95
N THR A 96 -6.89 -14.43 -0.10
CA THR A 96 -7.98 -15.30 -0.53
C THR A 96 -9.26 -14.82 0.16
N PRO A 97 -10.19 -14.16 -0.56
CA PRO A 97 -11.46 -13.73 0.03
C PRO A 97 -12.28 -14.95 0.46
N GLN A 98 -12.89 -14.87 1.65
CA GLN A 98 -13.71 -15.95 2.23
C GLN A 98 -15.21 -15.65 2.14
N SER A 99 -15.58 -14.50 1.57
CA SER A 99 -16.97 -14.09 1.39
C SER A 99 -17.07 -13.16 0.17
N SER A 100 -18.23 -13.14 -0.45
CA SER A 100 -18.55 -12.18 -1.52
C SER A 100 -18.81 -10.81 -0.90
N GLY A 101 -18.48 -9.74 -1.63
CA GLY A 101 -18.77 -8.37 -1.20
C GLY A 101 -17.82 -7.35 -1.79
N ASN A 102 -18.03 -6.10 -1.39
CA ASN A 102 -17.12 -5.00 -1.74
C ASN A 102 -16.03 -4.88 -0.67
N TYR A 103 -14.80 -4.81 -1.13
CA TYR A 103 -13.62 -4.63 -0.28
C TYR A 103 -12.88 -3.37 -0.69
N LYS A 104 -12.42 -2.63 0.31
CA LYS A 104 -11.46 -1.55 0.15
C LYS A 104 -10.06 -2.09 0.46
N ILE A 105 -9.15 -1.97 -0.50
CA ILE A 105 -7.74 -2.31 -0.35
C ILE A 105 -6.97 -1.02 -0.16
N GLU A 106 -6.24 -0.90 0.94
CA GLU A 106 -5.33 0.22 1.17
C GLU A 106 -3.89 -0.29 1.23
N THR A 107 -3.00 0.40 0.52
CA THR A 107 -1.59 0.03 0.43
C THR A 107 -0.70 1.15 0.95
N PHE A 108 0.33 0.80 1.71
CA PHE A 108 1.30 1.72 2.29
C PHE A 108 2.72 1.25 2.02
N VAL A 109 3.65 2.20 1.95
CA VAL A 109 5.09 1.92 1.94
C VAL A 109 5.72 2.76 3.03
N TRP A 110 6.17 2.10 4.10
CA TRP A 110 6.85 2.72 5.23
C TRP A 110 8.32 2.33 5.26
N ASP A 111 9.13 3.00 6.06
CA ASP A 111 10.53 2.62 6.25
C ASP A 111 10.63 1.28 7.00
N ASN A 112 9.86 1.13 8.08
CA ASN A 112 9.84 0.02 8.99
C ASN A 112 8.47 -0.05 9.73
N LEU A 113 8.30 -1.03 10.64
CA LEU A 113 7.06 -1.22 11.42
C LEU A 113 7.13 -0.71 12.87
N ARG A 114 8.30 -0.22 13.31
CA ARG A 114 8.55 0.30 14.65
C ARG A 114 8.16 1.77 14.76
N ASP A 115 8.46 2.53 13.72
CA ASP A 115 8.20 3.95 13.62
C ASP A 115 7.16 4.22 12.53
N ILE A 116 6.36 5.28 12.69
CA ILE A 116 5.39 5.71 11.67
C ILE A 116 6.08 6.68 10.72
N ASP A 117 6.89 6.16 9.79
CA ASP A 117 7.56 6.95 8.75
C ASP A 117 7.19 6.46 7.33
N PRO A 118 6.15 7.06 6.71
CA PRO A 118 5.76 6.72 5.34
C PRO A 118 6.80 7.20 4.32
N LEU A 119 7.24 6.30 3.43
CA LEU A 119 8.16 6.58 2.33
C LEU A 119 7.46 7.11 1.07
N GLY A 120 6.15 6.92 0.96
CA GLY A 120 5.35 7.31 -0.19
C GLY A 120 3.87 7.49 0.16
N PRO A 121 3.06 8.00 -0.79
CA PRO A 121 1.64 8.20 -0.57
C PRO A 121 0.92 6.86 -0.37
N MET A 122 -0.10 6.86 0.49
CA MET A 122 -1.04 5.74 0.56
C MET A 122 -1.85 5.67 -0.75
N SER A 123 -2.25 4.46 -1.13
CA SER A 123 -3.17 4.23 -2.26
C SER A 123 -4.38 3.43 -1.82
N THR A 124 -5.53 3.68 -2.44
CA THR A 124 -6.81 3.04 -2.12
C THR A 124 -7.46 2.49 -3.39
N TYR A 125 -7.94 1.26 -3.32
CA TYR A 125 -8.61 0.56 -4.40
C TYR A 125 -9.90 -0.08 -3.89
N ILE A 126 -10.89 -0.22 -4.76
CA ILE A 126 -12.13 -0.94 -4.47
C ILE A 126 -12.20 -2.14 -5.39
N ILE A 127 -12.55 -3.30 -4.83
CA ILE A 127 -12.78 -4.53 -5.58
C ILE A 127 -14.08 -5.19 -5.12
N THR A 128 -14.81 -5.76 -6.06
CA THR A 128 -15.99 -6.58 -5.76
C THR A 128 -15.62 -8.04 -5.95
N VAL A 129 -15.77 -8.84 -4.89
CA VAL A 129 -15.66 -10.29 -4.94
C VAL A 129 -17.06 -10.87 -5.09
N THR A 130 -17.22 -11.79 -6.04
CA THR A 130 -18.50 -12.47 -6.31
C THR A 130 -18.51 -13.91 -5.83
#